data_AF-A0A350T286-F1
#
_entry.id   AF-A0A350T286-F1
#
_cell.length_a   1.000
_cell.length_b   1.000
_cell.length_c   1.000
_cell.angle_alpha   90.00
_cell.angle_beta   90.00
_cell.angle_gamma   90.00
#
_symmetry.space_group_name_H-M   'P 1'
#
loop_
_entity.id
_entity.type
_entity.pdbx_description
1 polymer ?
#
loop_
_entity_poly.entity_id
_entity_poly.type
_entity_poly.pdbx_seq_one_letter_code
_entity_poly.pdbx_strand_id
1 'polypeptide(L)'
;MPCSFIMMLRRSGRTKRARYTMAGTHSIPSDIDILICGGGTAGAALAGIIARDTDLQVVLLEAGPDYGPLAAGRWPADALNAIEICRSHQWAYYGMAHPSHTQPTGYDRARIIGGCSSHNGCVALSGARADYDAWPGLGAPGWDWASVTPAFERAKRQLRVRSVADNEITPWQRVFVDGCIAHGIPWTDDLDNPDENVGVGASPVNIVDGMRWNTALAYIDPVRERPNLRVVGDCLVDRVVMENGRAVAVDALIDDTSVRIAARRIVLSAGAYGSPAVLLRSGIGPTDEMKRLGIAVTHPLAGVGQALADHPAGNLRLDWSGSL
;
A
#
# COMPACT_ATOMS: atom_id res chain seq x y z
N MET A 1 39.76 -3.69 12.99
CA MET A 1 39.54 -2.43 13.75
C MET A 1 38.60 -1.55 12.93
N PRO A 2 37.36 -1.26 13.36
CA PRO A 2 36.55 -0.27 12.67
C PRO A 2 36.65 1.08 13.39
N CYS A 3 37.10 2.09 12.64
CA CYS A 3 37.14 3.49 13.08
C CYS A 3 35.71 4.04 13.24
N SER A 4 35.36 4.45 14.46
CA SER A 4 34.16 5.24 14.75
C SER A 4 34.50 6.73 14.66
N PHE A 5 33.92 7.46 13.71
CA PHE A 5 33.99 8.92 13.68
C PHE A 5 32.98 9.50 14.70
N ILE A 6 33.48 10.28 15.66
CA ILE A 6 32.68 10.98 16.68
C ILE A 6 32.59 12.45 16.26
N MET A 7 31.41 12.90 15.85
CA MET A 7 31.12 14.33 15.70
C MET A 7 30.59 14.86 17.06
N MET A 8 31.30 15.81 17.67
CA MET A 8 30.89 16.45 18.93
C MET A 8 30.02 17.68 18.65
N LEU A 9 28.79 17.66 19.16
CA LEU A 9 27.98 18.85 19.45
C LEU A 9 27.59 18.81 20.94
N ARG A 10 27.88 19.89 21.68
CA ARG A 10 27.56 20.05 23.12
C ARG A 10 26.33 20.95 23.29
N ARG A 11 25.26 20.46 23.93
CA ARG A 11 24.84 20.81 25.33
C ARG A 11 23.48 20.20 25.73
N SER A 12 23.47 19.71 26.98
CA SER A 12 22.41 19.51 27.98
C SER A 12 21.05 18.90 27.59
N GLY A 13 20.88 17.66 28.06
CA GLY A 13 19.65 16.89 28.14
C GLY A 13 20.10 15.44 28.22
N ARG A 14 19.50 14.60 29.07
CA ARG A 14 19.86 13.17 29.19
C ARG A 14 19.36 12.44 27.94
N THR A 15 19.94 12.73 26.77
CA THR A 15 19.61 12.08 25.51
C THR A 15 20.26 10.70 25.53
N LYS A 16 19.43 9.65 25.55
CA LYS A 16 19.88 8.35 25.07
C LYS A 16 20.47 8.61 23.70
N ARG A 17 21.79 8.39 23.52
CA ARG A 17 22.38 8.40 22.19
C ARG A 17 21.68 7.29 21.41
N ALA A 18 20.83 7.67 20.47
CA ALA A 18 20.22 6.72 19.55
C ALA A 18 21.35 5.99 18.84
N ARG A 19 21.38 4.66 18.99
CA ARG A 19 22.31 3.81 18.26
C ARG A 19 21.69 3.56 16.89
N TYR A 20 22.50 3.69 15.86
CA TYR A 20 22.11 3.41 14.49
C TYR A 20 23.03 2.35 13.92
N THR A 21 22.47 1.46 13.10
CA THR A 21 23.20 0.54 12.25
C THR A 21 23.22 1.12 10.84
N MET A 22 24.39 1.15 10.21
CA MET A 22 24.49 1.50 8.80
C MET A 22 24.14 0.28 7.95
N ALA A 23 23.24 0.46 6.99
CA ALA A 23 22.83 -0.52 6.01
C ALA A 23 22.84 0.15 4.64
N GLY A 24 23.88 -0.10 3.85
CA GLY A 24 24.14 0.67 2.63
C GLY A 24 24.29 2.17 2.94
N THR A 25 23.57 3.00 2.19
CA THR A 25 23.52 4.46 2.41
C THR A 25 22.61 4.89 3.57
N HIS A 26 21.86 3.96 4.17
CA HIS A 26 20.85 4.26 5.18
C HIS A 26 21.35 4.07 6.61
N SER A 27 20.97 4.99 7.50
CA SER A 27 21.08 4.81 8.95
C SER A 27 19.74 4.30 9.51
N ILE A 28 19.77 3.12 10.12
CA ILE A 28 18.59 2.48 10.71
C ILE A 28 18.74 2.50 12.25
N PRO A 29 17.76 3.04 13.01
CA PRO A 29 17.84 3.03 14.46
C PRO A 29 17.87 1.59 15.01
N SER A 30 18.61 1.35 16.08
CA SER A 30 18.68 0.02 16.73
C SER A 30 17.44 -0.29 17.55
N ASP A 31 16.82 0.74 18.13
CA ASP A 31 15.69 0.62 19.04
C ASP A 31 14.40 0.89 18.25
N ILE A 32 13.91 -0.13 17.56
CA ILE A 32 12.69 -0.06 16.74
C ILE A 32 11.52 -0.66 17.51
N ASP A 33 10.51 0.16 17.82
CA ASP A 33 9.28 -0.35 18.43
C ASP A 33 8.40 -1.05 17.40
N ILE A 34 8.28 -0.48 16.20
CA ILE A 34 7.43 -1.01 15.11
C ILE A 34 8.19 -0.92 13.79
N LEU A 35 8.42 -2.07 13.17
CA LEU A 35 8.95 -2.19 11.82
C LEU A 35 7.81 -2.55 10.85
N ILE A 36 7.59 -1.72 9.85
CA ILE A 36 6.55 -1.90 8.84
C ILE A 36 7.23 -2.28 7.52
N CYS A 37 6.88 -3.43 6.98
CA CYS A 37 7.50 -4.02 5.79
C CYS A 37 6.57 -3.84 4.58
N GLY A 38 6.79 -2.79 3.80
CA GLY A 38 6.00 -2.40 2.65
C GLY A 38 5.42 -1.00 2.82
N GLY A 39 5.91 -0.06 2.01
CA GLY A 39 5.53 1.35 1.98
C GLY A 39 4.28 1.65 1.16
N GLY A 40 3.43 0.64 0.92
CA GLY A 40 2.20 0.78 0.14
C GLY A 40 1.07 1.50 0.89
N THR A 41 -0.16 1.40 0.35
CA THR A 41 -1.35 2.08 0.89
C THR A 41 -1.51 1.91 2.41
N ALA A 42 -1.54 0.66 2.89
CA ALA A 42 -1.74 0.36 4.31
C ALA A 42 -0.51 0.68 5.16
N GLY A 43 0.68 0.32 4.70
CA GLY A 43 1.92 0.52 5.46
C GLY A 43 2.27 2.00 5.65
N ALA A 44 2.12 2.82 4.61
CA ALA A 44 2.31 4.26 4.69
C ALA A 44 1.30 4.92 5.62
N ALA A 45 0.01 4.52 5.54
CA ALA A 45 -1.02 5.04 6.44
C ALA A 45 -0.73 4.70 7.90
N LEU A 46 -0.41 3.43 8.19
CA LEU A 46 -0.09 2.97 9.54
C LEU A 46 1.14 3.69 10.11
N ALA A 47 2.22 3.77 9.33
CA ALA A 47 3.45 4.46 9.74
C ALA A 47 3.19 5.93 10.06
N GLY A 48 2.47 6.63 9.17
CA GLY A 48 2.14 8.04 9.32
C GLY A 48 1.28 8.32 10.55
N ILE A 49 0.25 7.50 10.79
CA ILE A 49 -0.64 7.61 11.96
C ILE A 49 0.15 7.40 13.25
N ILE A 50 0.94 6.33 13.35
CA ILE A 50 1.71 6.04 14.57
C ILE A 50 2.75 7.13 14.83
N ALA A 51 3.45 7.58 13.79
CA ALA A 51 4.44 8.65 13.90
C ALA A 51 3.79 9.96 14.38
N ARG A 52 2.60 10.30 13.88
CA ARG A 52 1.85 11.50 14.27
C ARG A 52 1.35 11.44 15.72
N ASP A 53 0.71 10.32 16.08
CA ASP A 53 -0.13 10.22 17.27
C ASP A 53 0.60 9.63 18.50
N THR A 54 1.83 9.13 18.31
CA THR A 54 2.61 8.48 19.36
C THR A 54 4.09 8.87 19.31
N ASP A 55 4.83 8.49 20.35
CA ASP A 55 6.30 8.63 20.42
C ASP A 55 7.04 7.32 20.08
N LEU A 56 6.34 6.29 19.60
CA LEU A 56 6.95 5.01 19.23
C LEU A 56 7.93 5.19 18.08
N GLN A 57 9.08 4.50 18.14
CA GLN A 57 10.05 4.49 17.06
C GLN A 57 9.57 3.58 15.93
N VAL A 58 9.22 4.18 14.78
CA VAL A 58 8.70 3.49 13.60
C VAL A 58 9.70 3.52 12.47
N VAL A 59 9.96 2.36 11.88
CA VAL A 59 10.73 2.23 10.64
C VAL A 59 9.82 1.65 9.56
N LEU A 60 9.73 2.35 8.43
CA LEU A 60 9.00 1.92 7.24
C LEU A 60 9.98 1.52 6.15
N LEU A 61 9.92 0.26 5.73
CA LEU A 61 10.74 -0.28 4.65
C LEU A 61 9.92 -0.37 3.36
N GLU A 62 10.50 0.04 2.24
CA GLU A 62 9.91 -0.07 0.91
C GLU A 62 10.95 -0.57 -0.09
N ALA A 63 10.57 -1.53 -0.94
CA ALA A 63 11.47 -2.14 -1.91
C ALA A 63 11.72 -1.27 -3.14
N GLY A 64 10.82 -0.33 -3.44
CA GLY A 64 11.02 0.72 -4.42
C GLY A 64 11.62 2.00 -3.83
N PRO A 65 11.90 2.99 -4.68
CA PRO A 65 12.50 4.24 -4.25
C PRO A 65 11.54 5.07 -3.38
N ASP A 66 12.12 5.80 -2.44
CA ASP A 66 11.48 6.92 -1.74
C ASP A 66 12.08 8.24 -2.22
N TYR A 67 11.28 9.03 -2.95
CA TYR A 67 11.72 10.31 -3.48
C TYR A 67 11.75 11.43 -2.44
N GLY A 68 11.33 11.17 -1.19
CA GLY A 68 11.34 12.13 -0.09
C GLY A 68 10.19 13.15 -0.18
N PRO A 69 10.37 14.35 0.43
CA PRO A 69 9.37 15.40 0.42
C PRO A 69 8.87 15.77 -0.97
N LEU A 70 7.56 15.96 -1.13
CA LEU A 70 6.99 16.41 -2.41
C LEU A 70 7.62 17.74 -2.87
N ALA A 71 7.80 18.66 -1.93
CA ALA A 71 8.39 19.99 -2.17
C ALA A 71 9.82 19.94 -2.71
N ALA A 72 10.51 18.79 -2.62
CA ALA A 72 11.84 18.62 -3.19
C ALA A 72 11.83 18.38 -4.71
N GLY A 73 10.65 18.18 -5.33
CA GLY A 73 10.51 18.10 -6.79
C GLY A 73 11.17 16.89 -7.45
N ARG A 74 11.45 15.81 -6.69
CA ARG A 74 12.14 14.61 -7.18
C ARG A 74 11.21 13.48 -7.63
N TRP A 75 9.92 13.59 -7.36
CA TRP A 75 8.95 12.56 -7.71
C TRP A 75 8.81 12.41 -9.24
N PRO A 76 8.73 11.18 -9.78
CA PRO A 76 8.47 10.94 -11.18
C PRO A 76 7.13 11.54 -11.61
N ALA A 77 7.10 12.17 -12.79
CA ALA A 77 5.89 12.82 -13.30
C ALA A 77 4.74 11.82 -13.49
N ASP A 78 5.01 10.59 -13.96
CA ASP A 78 3.99 9.57 -14.16
C ASP A 78 3.42 9.02 -12.84
N ALA A 79 4.21 8.98 -11.76
CA ALA A 79 3.76 8.62 -10.42
C ALA A 79 2.86 9.70 -9.78
N LEU A 80 2.92 10.94 -10.27
CA LEU A 80 2.08 12.06 -9.82
C LEU A 80 0.91 12.33 -10.79
N ASN A 81 0.95 11.81 -12.00
CA ASN A 81 -0.11 11.99 -12.99
C ASN A 81 -1.37 11.20 -12.58
N ALA A 82 -2.52 11.89 -12.48
CA ALA A 82 -3.80 11.27 -12.16
C ALA A 82 -4.56 10.73 -13.39
N ILE A 83 -4.15 11.10 -14.60
CA ILE A 83 -4.78 10.69 -15.87
C ILE A 83 -4.22 9.35 -16.34
N GLU A 84 -2.93 9.11 -16.12
CA GLU A 84 -2.22 7.92 -16.58
C GLU A 84 -1.80 7.01 -15.43
N ILE A 85 -1.75 5.70 -15.73
CA ILE A 85 -1.21 4.70 -14.81
C ILE A 85 0.31 4.77 -14.84
N CYS A 86 0.94 4.95 -13.68
CA CYS A 86 2.39 4.88 -13.55
C CYS A 86 2.90 3.49 -13.94
N ARG A 87 3.80 3.45 -14.93
CA ARG A 87 4.43 2.22 -15.43
C ARG A 87 5.93 2.15 -15.18
N SER A 88 6.57 3.26 -14.81
CA SER A 88 8.01 3.31 -14.54
C SER A 88 8.43 2.53 -13.28
N HIS A 89 7.51 2.28 -12.36
CA HIS A 89 7.78 1.67 -11.05
C HIS A 89 6.92 0.44 -10.81
N GLN A 90 7.22 -0.67 -11.48
CA GLN A 90 6.42 -1.88 -11.42
C GLN A 90 7.24 -3.12 -11.05
N TRP A 91 6.60 -4.02 -10.30
CA TRP A 91 7.08 -5.39 -10.10
C TRP A 91 6.93 -6.27 -11.33
N ALA A 92 6.02 -5.89 -12.25
CA ALA A 92 5.75 -6.60 -13.50
C ALA A 92 5.47 -8.10 -13.29
N TYR A 93 4.56 -8.43 -12.36
CA TYR A 93 4.17 -9.82 -12.14
C TYR A 93 3.34 -10.34 -13.30
N TYR A 94 3.59 -11.59 -13.68
CA TYR A 94 2.82 -12.31 -14.70
C TYR A 94 2.48 -13.70 -14.20
N GLY A 95 1.31 -14.19 -14.56
CA GLY A 95 0.88 -15.54 -14.21
C GLY A 95 -0.36 -15.96 -14.99
N MET A 96 -0.63 -17.26 -14.94
CA MET A 96 -1.85 -17.80 -15.54
C MET A 96 -3.02 -17.57 -14.61
N ALA A 97 -3.98 -16.74 -15.01
CA ALA A 97 -5.19 -16.47 -14.22
C ALA A 97 -6.14 -17.68 -14.15
N HIS A 98 -6.13 -18.54 -15.17
CA HIS A 98 -6.95 -19.74 -15.22
C HIS A 98 -6.25 -20.85 -16.03
N PRO A 99 -6.42 -22.14 -15.69
CA PRO A 99 -5.79 -23.25 -16.42
C PRO A 99 -6.12 -23.32 -17.92
N SER A 100 -7.25 -22.75 -18.36
CA SER A 100 -7.64 -22.71 -19.78
C SER A 100 -7.01 -21.56 -20.57
N HIS A 101 -6.40 -20.58 -19.91
CA HIS A 101 -5.78 -19.46 -20.60
C HIS A 101 -4.50 -19.94 -21.31
N THR A 102 -4.20 -19.38 -22.47
CA THR A 102 -2.99 -19.68 -23.25
C THR A 102 -1.95 -18.55 -23.20
N GLN A 103 -2.33 -17.40 -22.63
CA GLN A 103 -1.46 -16.24 -22.44
C GLN A 103 -1.44 -15.83 -20.97
N PRO A 104 -0.29 -15.38 -20.45
CA PRO A 104 -0.21 -14.89 -19.09
C PRO A 104 -0.96 -13.57 -18.93
N THR A 105 -1.56 -13.39 -17.76
CA THR A 105 -2.15 -12.14 -17.32
C THR A 105 -1.12 -11.35 -16.53
N GLY A 106 -1.01 -10.06 -16.82
CA GLY A 106 -0.20 -9.13 -16.03
C GLY A 106 -0.92 -8.72 -14.75
N TYR A 107 -0.19 -8.70 -13.63
CA TYR A 107 -0.67 -8.22 -12.35
C TYR A 107 0.15 -7.01 -11.93
N ASP A 108 -0.25 -5.84 -12.43
CA ASP A 108 0.47 -4.60 -12.19
C ASP A 108 0.51 -4.31 -10.67
N ARG A 109 1.72 -4.31 -10.11
CA ARG A 109 1.97 -3.93 -8.71
C ARG A 109 3.06 -2.89 -8.68
N ALA A 110 2.80 -1.79 -8.00
CA ALA A 110 3.76 -0.70 -7.90
C ALA A 110 4.93 -1.05 -6.98
N ARG A 111 6.13 -0.61 -7.36
CA ARG A 111 7.38 -0.71 -6.59
C ARG A 111 7.94 0.70 -6.36
N ILE A 112 7.32 1.43 -5.45
CA ILE A 112 7.62 2.83 -5.07
C ILE A 112 6.93 3.13 -3.73
N ILE A 113 7.45 4.07 -2.95
CA ILE A 113 6.74 4.57 -1.76
C ILE A 113 5.32 5.05 -2.10
N GLY A 114 4.34 4.70 -1.26
CA GLY A 114 2.90 4.82 -1.54
C GLY A 114 2.29 3.58 -2.22
N GLY A 115 3.12 2.72 -2.82
CA GLY A 115 2.71 1.49 -3.47
C GLY A 115 1.66 1.72 -4.55
N CYS A 116 0.65 0.86 -4.62
CA CYS A 116 -0.36 0.95 -5.69
C CYS A 116 -1.20 2.23 -5.61
N SER A 117 -1.22 2.97 -4.49
CA SER A 117 -1.83 4.31 -4.49
C SER A 117 -1.07 5.33 -5.37
N SER A 118 0.19 5.05 -5.71
CA SER A 118 1.03 5.83 -6.64
C SER A 118 0.91 5.35 -8.10
N HIS A 119 0.08 4.35 -8.41
CA HIS A 119 -0.07 3.83 -9.78
C HIS A 119 -1.53 3.67 -10.27
N ASN A 120 -2.53 3.81 -9.40
CA ASN A 120 -3.90 3.36 -9.69
C ASN A 120 -4.73 4.37 -10.54
N GLY A 121 -6.05 4.25 -10.57
CA GLY A 121 -6.94 5.19 -11.26
C GLY A 121 -7.46 6.36 -10.41
N CYS A 122 -6.93 6.57 -9.20
CA CYS A 122 -7.41 7.58 -8.24
C CYS A 122 -8.88 7.46 -7.77
N VAL A 123 -9.60 6.41 -8.17
CA VAL A 123 -10.95 6.13 -7.65
C VAL A 123 -10.87 5.79 -6.16
N ALA A 124 -11.69 6.44 -5.35
CA ALA A 124 -11.69 6.32 -3.90
C ALA A 124 -13.08 5.92 -3.38
N LEU A 125 -13.38 4.63 -3.46
CA LEU A 125 -14.65 4.04 -3.01
C LEU A 125 -14.45 3.20 -1.74
N SER A 126 -15.50 3.16 -0.95
CA SER A 126 -15.75 2.23 0.15
C SER A 126 -16.50 1.01 -0.40
N GLY A 127 -16.41 -0.15 0.26
CA GLY A 127 -17.28 -1.28 -0.05
C GLY A 127 -18.71 -1.06 0.44
N ALA A 128 -19.62 -1.96 0.08
CA ALA A 128 -20.99 -1.92 0.61
C ALA A 128 -20.99 -2.25 2.11
N ARG A 129 -21.94 -1.69 2.87
CA ARG A 129 -22.10 -1.99 4.30
C ARG A 129 -22.17 -3.49 4.55
N ALA A 130 -22.94 -4.19 3.72
CA ALA A 130 -23.15 -5.63 3.80
C ALA A 130 -21.84 -6.43 3.70
N ASP A 131 -20.86 -5.96 2.91
CA ASP A 131 -19.56 -6.61 2.80
C ASP A 131 -18.85 -6.65 4.15
N TYR A 132 -18.82 -5.52 4.87
CA TYR A 132 -18.14 -5.41 6.16
C TYR A 132 -18.94 -6.08 7.29
N ASP A 133 -20.27 -5.94 7.30
CA ASP A 133 -21.12 -6.59 8.30
C ASP A 133 -21.06 -8.13 8.20
N ALA A 134 -20.64 -8.69 7.06
CA ALA A 134 -20.38 -10.11 6.91
C ALA A 134 -19.04 -10.57 7.53
N TRP A 135 -18.04 -9.69 7.67
CA TRP A 135 -16.69 -10.06 8.11
C TRP A 135 -16.61 -10.70 9.51
N PRO A 136 -17.37 -10.24 10.53
CA PRO A 136 -17.42 -10.95 11.82
C PRO A 136 -17.80 -12.42 11.69
N GLY A 137 -18.76 -12.74 10.80
CA GLY A 137 -19.17 -14.11 10.50
C GLY A 137 -18.09 -14.95 9.78
N LEU A 138 -17.13 -14.27 9.13
CA LEU A 138 -15.97 -14.89 8.47
C LEU A 138 -14.73 -14.96 9.38
N GLY A 139 -14.87 -14.66 10.67
CA GLY A 139 -13.79 -14.77 11.66
C GLY A 139 -13.01 -13.48 11.92
N ALA A 140 -13.52 -12.33 11.49
CA ALA A 140 -12.96 -11.01 11.78
C ALA A 140 -13.87 -10.18 12.72
N PRO A 141 -14.04 -10.58 13.99
CA PRO A 141 -14.86 -9.84 14.94
C PRO A 141 -14.31 -8.41 15.14
N GLY A 142 -15.21 -7.43 15.26
CA GLY A 142 -14.85 -6.02 15.38
C GLY A 142 -14.46 -5.34 14.06
N TRP A 143 -14.73 -5.97 12.92
CA TRP A 143 -14.56 -5.39 11.57
C TRP A 143 -15.89 -5.23 10.81
N ASP A 144 -17.01 -5.13 11.53
CA ASP A 144 -18.29 -4.68 10.96
C ASP A 144 -18.23 -3.23 10.45
N TRP A 145 -19.25 -2.82 9.69
CA TRP A 145 -19.31 -1.48 9.12
C TRP A 145 -19.11 -0.39 10.17
N ALA A 146 -19.84 -0.48 11.29
CA ALA A 146 -19.79 0.52 12.35
C ALA A 146 -18.38 0.69 12.94
N SER A 147 -17.61 -0.39 13.00
CA SER A 147 -16.23 -0.41 13.46
C SER A 147 -15.25 0.22 12.46
N VAL A 148 -15.48 0.06 11.14
CA VAL A 148 -14.56 0.55 10.10
C VAL A 148 -14.90 1.95 9.57
N THR A 149 -16.16 2.41 9.64
CA THR A 149 -16.56 3.73 9.12
C THR A 149 -15.68 4.88 9.64
N PRO A 150 -15.32 4.97 10.93
CA PRO A 150 -14.45 6.05 11.42
C PRO A 150 -13.08 6.06 10.72
N ALA A 151 -12.57 4.89 10.31
CA ALA A 151 -11.33 4.78 9.57
C ALA A 151 -11.50 5.24 8.11
N PHE A 152 -12.62 4.92 7.46
CA PHE A 152 -12.94 5.43 6.11
C PHE A 152 -13.05 6.94 6.09
N GLU A 153 -13.79 7.52 7.04
CA GLU A 153 -13.93 8.98 7.14
C GLU A 153 -12.58 9.68 7.34
N ARG A 154 -11.70 9.09 8.18
CA ARG A 154 -10.33 9.58 8.32
C ARG A 154 -9.54 9.44 7.02
N ALA A 155 -9.67 8.32 6.33
CA ALA A 155 -8.96 8.06 5.08
C ALA A 155 -9.38 9.03 3.97
N LYS A 156 -10.69 9.23 3.79
CA LYS A 156 -11.26 10.19 2.83
C LYS A 156 -10.70 11.59 3.05
N ARG A 157 -10.65 12.06 4.31
CA ARG A 157 -10.05 13.35 4.65
C ARG A 157 -8.55 13.41 4.34
N GLN A 158 -7.77 12.42 4.78
CA GLN A 158 -6.31 12.44 4.59
C GLN A 158 -5.92 12.35 3.11
N LEU A 159 -6.66 11.54 2.35
CA LEU A 159 -6.48 11.37 0.91
C LEU A 159 -7.11 12.51 0.09
N ARG A 160 -7.76 13.47 0.75
CA ARG A 160 -8.44 14.61 0.10
C ARG A 160 -9.42 14.14 -0.98
N VAL A 161 -10.17 13.11 -0.65
CA VAL A 161 -11.20 12.56 -1.54
C VAL A 161 -12.25 13.64 -1.78
N ARG A 162 -12.60 13.83 -3.04
CA ARG A 162 -13.63 14.77 -3.49
C ARG A 162 -14.55 14.11 -4.49
N SER A 163 -15.79 14.58 -4.55
CA SER A 163 -16.67 14.30 -5.67
C SER A 163 -16.15 15.01 -6.92
N VAL A 164 -16.37 14.38 -8.07
CA VAL A 164 -16.14 14.99 -9.39
C VAL A 164 -17.38 15.80 -9.72
N ALA A 165 -17.20 17.08 -10.06
CA ALA A 165 -18.31 17.95 -10.42
C ALA A 165 -18.84 17.65 -11.82
N ASP A 166 -20.12 17.93 -12.06
CA ASP A 166 -20.77 17.68 -13.35
C ASP A 166 -20.08 18.33 -14.56
N ASN A 167 -19.40 19.47 -14.34
CA ASN A 167 -18.65 20.18 -15.39
C ASN A 167 -17.27 19.56 -15.68
N GLU A 168 -16.81 18.62 -14.86
CA GLU A 168 -15.61 17.81 -15.10
C GLU A 168 -15.92 16.53 -15.90
N ILE A 169 -17.21 16.19 -16.06
CA ILE A 169 -17.65 15.06 -16.87
C ILE A 169 -17.45 15.42 -18.35
N THR A 170 -16.64 14.61 -19.04
CA THR A 170 -16.37 14.79 -20.47
C THR A 170 -17.62 14.52 -21.33
N PRO A 171 -17.72 15.08 -22.55
CA PRO A 171 -18.84 14.82 -23.45
C PRO A 171 -19.11 13.32 -23.68
N TRP A 172 -18.05 12.51 -23.79
CA TRP A 172 -18.16 11.05 -23.95
C TRP A 172 -18.75 10.36 -22.73
N GLN A 173 -18.32 10.75 -21.55
CA GLN A 173 -18.87 10.22 -20.30
C GLN A 173 -20.34 10.62 -20.15
N ARG A 174 -20.71 11.85 -20.56
CA ARG A 174 -22.11 12.29 -20.56
C ARG A 174 -22.98 11.43 -21.48
N VAL A 175 -22.53 11.12 -22.70
CA VAL A 175 -23.27 10.21 -23.61
C VAL A 175 -23.50 8.83 -22.98
N PHE A 176 -22.49 8.29 -22.28
CA PHE A 176 -22.64 7.02 -21.56
C PHE A 176 -23.67 7.12 -20.43
N VAL A 177 -23.60 8.18 -19.61
CA VAL A 177 -24.57 8.46 -18.53
C VAL A 177 -25.99 8.58 -19.06
N ASP A 178 -26.20 9.36 -20.13
CA ASP A 178 -27.52 9.56 -20.73
C ASP A 178 -28.08 8.25 -21.30
N GLY A 179 -27.22 7.42 -21.90
CA GLY A 179 -27.58 6.07 -22.32
C GLY A 179 -28.03 5.18 -21.16
N CYS A 180 -27.30 5.19 -20.04
CA CYS A 180 -27.69 4.46 -18.82
C CYS A 180 -29.06 4.90 -18.30
N ILE A 181 -29.31 6.21 -18.25
CA ILE A 181 -30.59 6.80 -17.80
C ILE A 181 -31.73 6.37 -18.74
N ALA A 182 -31.52 6.45 -20.05
CA ALA A 182 -32.49 6.00 -21.05
C ALA A 182 -32.86 4.50 -20.92
N HIS A 183 -31.98 3.70 -20.32
CA HIS A 183 -32.19 2.28 -20.03
C HIS A 183 -32.56 1.98 -18.57
N GLY A 184 -32.97 3.00 -17.80
CA GLY A 184 -33.52 2.83 -16.45
C GLY A 184 -32.48 2.71 -15.33
N ILE A 185 -31.21 3.00 -15.60
CA ILE A 185 -30.17 3.14 -14.56
C ILE A 185 -30.13 4.62 -14.15
N PRO A 186 -30.61 4.99 -12.95
CA PRO A 186 -30.74 6.40 -12.57
C PRO A 186 -29.38 7.05 -12.33
N TRP A 187 -29.31 8.36 -12.52
CA TRP A 187 -28.15 9.14 -12.08
C TRP A 187 -28.04 9.15 -10.55
N THR A 188 -26.82 9.12 -10.02
CA THR A 188 -26.53 9.34 -8.59
C THR A 188 -25.37 10.32 -8.40
N ASP A 189 -25.54 11.25 -7.46
CA ASP A 189 -24.50 12.18 -7.01
C ASP A 189 -23.53 11.54 -6.01
N ASP A 190 -23.84 10.32 -5.55
CA ASP A 190 -23.05 9.57 -4.59
C ASP A 190 -22.91 8.10 -5.01
N LEU A 191 -21.82 7.80 -5.71
CA LEU A 191 -21.41 6.42 -6.02
C LEU A 191 -20.69 5.72 -4.87
N ASP A 192 -20.45 6.40 -3.75
CA ASP A 192 -19.80 5.86 -2.56
C ASP A 192 -20.80 5.66 -1.40
N ASN A 193 -22.09 5.55 -1.75
CA ASN A 193 -23.14 5.26 -0.79
C ASN A 193 -23.03 3.78 -0.32
N PRO A 194 -22.81 3.53 0.98
CA PRO A 194 -22.60 2.18 1.50
C PRO A 194 -23.88 1.33 1.56
N ASP A 195 -25.06 1.94 1.44
CA ASP A 195 -26.35 1.27 1.56
C ASP A 195 -26.93 0.80 0.21
N GLU A 196 -26.05 0.66 -0.80
CA GLU A 196 -26.34 0.16 -2.16
C GLU A 196 -27.50 0.87 -2.87
N ASN A 197 -27.17 1.66 -3.90
CA ASN A 197 -28.17 2.14 -4.84
C ASN A 197 -27.72 1.82 -6.26
N VAL A 198 -28.61 1.20 -7.04
CA VAL A 198 -28.42 1.08 -8.50
C VAL A 198 -28.33 2.49 -9.06
N GLY A 199 -27.21 2.80 -9.73
CA GLY A 199 -27.05 4.11 -10.35
C GLY A 199 -25.81 4.23 -11.22
N VAL A 200 -25.78 5.32 -11.98
CA VAL A 200 -24.65 5.76 -12.79
C VAL A 200 -24.22 7.15 -12.28
N GLY A 201 -22.92 7.37 -12.15
CA GLY A 201 -22.40 8.61 -11.57
C GLY A 201 -20.91 8.78 -11.83
N ALA A 202 -20.35 9.89 -11.38
CA ALA A 202 -18.90 10.07 -11.35
C ALA A 202 -18.34 9.52 -10.03
N SER A 203 -17.35 8.64 -10.08
CA SER A 203 -16.73 8.12 -8.85
C SER A 203 -15.96 9.23 -8.14
N PRO A 204 -15.98 9.28 -6.79
CA PRO A 204 -15.11 10.17 -6.05
C PRO A 204 -13.64 9.82 -6.24
N VAL A 205 -12.79 10.84 -6.20
CA VAL A 205 -11.37 10.73 -6.54
C VAL A 205 -10.46 11.39 -5.52
N ASN A 206 -9.24 10.88 -5.36
CA ASN A 206 -8.16 11.52 -4.60
C ASN A 206 -7.19 12.28 -5.53
N ILE A 207 -7.73 13.28 -6.25
CA ILE A 207 -6.99 14.12 -7.20
C ILE A 207 -7.00 15.58 -6.70
N VAL A 208 -5.80 16.15 -6.53
CA VAL A 208 -5.59 17.53 -6.06
C VAL A 208 -4.85 18.29 -7.17
N ASP A 209 -5.48 19.31 -7.76
CA ASP A 209 -4.88 20.14 -8.82
C ASP A 209 -4.30 19.31 -9.99
N GLY A 210 -5.02 18.25 -10.39
CA GLY A 210 -4.61 17.31 -11.45
C GLY A 210 -3.58 16.26 -11.01
N MET A 211 -3.10 16.33 -9.77
CA MET A 211 -2.11 15.41 -9.22
C MET A 211 -2.76 14.26 -8.45
N ARG A 212 -2.24 13.06 -8.64
CA ARG A 212 -2.53 11.87 -7.84
C ARG A 212 -2.09 12.08 -6.40
N TRP A 213 -3.05 12.11 -5.47
CA TRP A 213 -2.76 12.29 -4.06
C TRP A 213 -2.57 10.94 -3.34
N ASN A 214 -1.39 10.34 -3.51
CA ASN A 214 -1.07 9.00 -2.99
C ASN A 214 -0.85 8.94 -1.46
N THR A 215 -0.71 7.74 -0.88
CA THR A 215 -0.57 7.58 0.58
C THR A 215 0.76 8.08 1.15
N ALA A 216 1.84 8.13 0.36
CA ALA A 216 3.10 8.72 0.81
C ALA A 216 2.92 10.23 1.04
N LEU A 217 2.27 10.92 0.09
CA LEU A 217 1.95 12.34 0.21
C LEU A 217 0.97 12.61 1.35
N ALA A 218 -0.05 11.75 1.46
CA ALA A 218 -1.10 11.93 2.45
C ALA A 218 -0.62 11.63 3.89
N TYR A 219 0.16 10.58 4.12
CA TYR A 219 0.45 10.09 5.47
C TYR A 219 1.90 10.20 5.90
N ILE A 220 2.85 10.15 4.97
CA ILE A 220 4.28 10.18 5.31
C ILE A 220 4.82 11.60 5.28
N ASP A 221 4.56 12.34 4.20
CA ASP A 221 5.12 13.68 4.01
C ASP A 221 4.88 14.64 5.18
N PRO A 222 3.66 14.73 5.75
CA PRO A 222 3.38 15.64 6.86
C PRO A 222 4.15 15.34 8.16
N VAL A 223 4.69 14.13 8.29
CA VAL A 223 5.38 13.65 9.50
C VAL A 223 6.81 13.19 9.25
N ARG A 224 7.31 13.38 8.03
CA ARG A 224 8.60 12.85 7.57
C ARG A 224 9.80 13.39 8.37
N GLU A 225 9.69 14.61 8.89
CA GLU A 225 10.72 15.25 9.72
C GLU A 225 10.63 14.87 11.20
N ARG A 226 9.61 14.09 11.61
CA ARG A 226 9.49 13.69 13.01
C ARG A 226 10.63 12.74 13.39
N PRO A 227 11.23 12.91 14.58
CA PRO A 227 12.40 12.13 14.98
C PRO A 227 12.09 10.65 15.24
N ASN A 228 10.81 10.28 15.35
CA ASN A 228 10.36 8.90 15.60
C ASN A 228 9.93 8.14 14.34
N LEU A 229 10.11 8.70 13.15
CA LEU A 229 9.86 8.01 11.89
C LEU A 229 11.15 7.93 11.07
N ARG A 230 11.44 6.74 10.54
CA ARG A 230 12.45 6.53 9.50
C ARG A 230 11.83 5.79 8.32
N VAL A 231 11.90 6.40 7.14
CA VAL A 231 11.56 5.74 5.86
C VAL A 231 12.86 5.27 5.20
N VAL A 232 12.84 4.03 4.72
CA VAL A 232 13.96 3.40 4.01
C VAL A 232 13.41 2.84 2.70
N GLY A 233 13.64 3.57 1.61
CA GLY A 233 13.40 3.08 0.25
C GLY A 233 14.49 2.08 -0.18
N ASP A 234 14.31 1.51 -1.36
CA ASP A 234 15.24 0.56 -1.98
C ASP A 234 15.66 -0.60 -1.03
N CYS A 235 14.71 -1.00 -0.18
CA CYS A 235 14.86 -2.01 0.85
C CYS A 235 13.89 -3.17 0.63
N LEU A 236 14.39 -4.24 0.01
CA LEU A 236 13.60 -5.46 -0.23
C LEU A 236 13.60 -6.35 1.01
N VAL A 237 12.46 -6.46 1.67
CA VAL A 237 12.26 -7.45 2.74
C VAL A 237 12.19 -8.85 2.15
N ASP A 238 13.10 -9.72 2.59
CA ASP A 238 13.15 -11.11 2.14
C ASP A 238 12.25 -11.99 3.01
N ARG A 239 12.52 -12.06 4.32
CA ARG A 239 11.80 -12.91 5.26
C ARG A 239 11.76 -12.34 6.67
N VAL A 240 10.82 -12.83 7.47
CA VAL A 240 10.73 -12.61 8.91
C VAL A 240 11.56 -13.67 9.63
N VAL A 241 12.34 -13.23 10.62
CA VAL A 241 13.14 -14.09 11.49
C VAL A 241 12.31 -14.41 12.73
N MET A 242 12.12 -15.72 12.96
CA MET A 242 11.35 -16.26 14.07
C MET A 242 12.29 -16.90 15.11
N GLU A 243 12.08 -16.58 16.38
CA GLU A 243 12.76 -17.22 17.51
C GLU A 243 11.70 -17.64 18.53
N ASN A 244 11.66 -18.93 18.89
CA ASN A 244 10.72 -19.48 19.88
C ASN A 244 9.25 -19.07 19.65
N GLY A 245 8.81 -19.08 18.38
CA GLY A 245 7.45 -18.70 18.00
C GLY A 245 7.18 -17.19 17.92
N ARG A 246 8.20 -16.34 18.11
CA ARG A 246 8.07 -14.88 18.06
C ARG A 246 8.86 -14.29 16.89
N ALA A 247 8.26 -13.36 16.16
CA ALA A 247 8.97 -12.54 15.18
C ALA A 247 9.90 -11.54 15.90
N VAL A 248 11.19 -11.57 15.59
CA VAL A 248 12.21 -10.76 16.28
C VAL A 248 12.98 -9.81 15.35
N ALA A 249 13.06 -10.15 14.07
CA ALA A 249 13.75 -9.35 13.07
C ALA A 249 13.20 -9.64 11.66
N VAL A 250 13.66 -8.89 10.67
CA VAL A 250 13.56 -9.25 9.25
C VAL A 250 14.94 -9.33 8.64
N ASP A 251 15.12 -10.27 7.71
CA ASP A 251 16.23 -10.24 6.76
C ASP A 251 15.77 -9.43 5.54
N ALA A 252 16.57 -8.46 5.12
CA ALA A 252 16.28 -7.56 4.00
C ALA A 252 17.53 -7.28 3.18
N LEU A 253 17.34 -6.77 1.97
CA LEU A 253 18.38 -6.32 1.06
C LEU A 253 18.27 -4.81 0.89
N ILE A 254 19.35 -4.09 1.19
CA ILE A 254 19.49 -2.65 0.98
C ILE A 254 20.76 -2.42 0.17
N ASP A 255 20.67 -1.77 -0.98
CA ASP A 255 21.80 -1.58 -1.89
C ASP A 255 22.57 -2.91 -2.15
N ASP A 256 21.82 -3.98 -2.46
CA ASP A 256 22.30 -5.37 -2.65
C ASP A 256 23.03 -5.99 -1.44
N THR A 257 23.00 -5.32 -0.29
CA THR A 257 23.61 -5.80 0.95
C THR A 257 22.56 -6.43 1.84
N SER A 258 22.75 -7.71 2.17
CA SER A 258 21.91 -8.40 3.15
C SER A 258 22.10 -7.81 4.55
N VAL A 259 20.99 -7.42 5.16
CA VAL A 259 20.95 -6.85 6.51
C VAL A 259 19.86 -7.51 7.34
N ARG A 260 20.09 -7.59 8.65
CA ARG A 260 19.10 -8.04 9.62
C ARG A 260 18.66 -6.86 10.48
N ILE A 261 17.36 -6.58 10.50
CA ILE A 261 16.77 -5.45 11.22
C ILE A 261 15.88 -6.00 12.32
N ALA A 262 16.30 -5.84 13.58
CA ALA A 262 15.54 -6.28 14.76
C ALA A 262 14.48 -5.24 15.15
N ALA A 263 13.31 -5.70 15.62
CA ALA A 263 12.23 -4.82 16.07
C ALA A 263 11.34 -5.49 17.12
N ARG A 264 10.66 -4.68 17.94
CA ARG A 264 9.76 -5.20 18.99
C ARG A 264 8.45 -5.73 18.41
N ARG A 265 7.95 -5.13 17.34
CA ARG A 265 6.81 -5.59 16.55
C ARG A 265 7.12 -5.44 15.06
N ILE A 266 6.71 -6.41 14.27
CA ILE A 266 6.88 -6.41 12.81
C ILE A 266 5.49 -6.50 12.19
N VAL A 267 5.20 -5.58 11.27
CA VAL A 267 3.95 -5.53 10.52
C VAL A 267 4.27 -5.74 9.06
N LEU A 268 3.71 -6.79 8.46
CA LEU A 268 3.86 -7.06 7.05
C LEU A 268 2.77 -6.31 6.27
N SER A 269 3.18 -5.51 5.30
CA SER A 269 2.31 -4.65 4.47
C SER A 269 2.77 -4.66 3.01
N ALA A 270 3.31 -5.78 2.54
CA ALA A 270 3.85 -5.97 1.20
C ALA A 270 2.77 -6.33 0.14
N GLY A 271 1.51 -6.01 0.43
CA GLY A 271 0.36 -6.29 -0.44
C GLY A 271 -0.01 -7.78 -0.53
N ALA A 272 -1.07 -8.07 -1.30
CA ALA A 272 -1.66 -9.41 -1.44
C ALA A 272 -0.71 -10.45 -2.08
N TYR A 273 0.28 -10.01 -2.86
CA TYR A 273 1.27 -10.89 -3.49
C TYR A 273 2.56 -10.98 -2.66
N GLY A 274 3.09 -9.84 -2.20
CA GLY A 274 4.37 -9.80 -1.49
C GLY A 274 4.27 -10.37 -0.07
N SER A 275 3.18 -10.11 0.65
CA SER A 275 3.02 -10.58 2.03
C SER A 275 3.04 -12.10 2.17
N PRO A 276 2.22 -12.88 1.42
CA PRO A 276 2.33 -14.34 1.50
C PRO A 276 3.69 -14.85 1.03
N ALA A 277 4.31 -14.23 0.01
CA ALA A 277 5.64 -14.64 -0.44
C ALA A 277 6.72 -14.49 0.65
N VAL A 278 6.69 -13.38 1.41
CA VAL A 278 7.56 -13.17 2.57
C VAL A 278 7.28 -14.21 3.66
N LEU A 279 6.02 -14.50 3.98
CA LEU A 279 5.66 -15.52 4.97
C LEU A 279 6.17 -16.92 4.57
N LEU A 280 5.97 -17.31 3.31
CA LEU A 280 6.48 -18.57 2.78
C LEU A 280 8.01 -18.66 2.95
N ARG A 281 8.77 -17.64 2.53
CA ARG A 281 10.24 -17.59 2.74
C ARG A 281 10.67 -17.55 4.21
N SER A 282 9.75 -17.19 5.12
CA SER A 282 9.95 -17.20 6.57
C SER A 282 9.71 -18.58 7.21
N GLY A 283 9.29 -19.57 6.42
CA GLY A 283 8.91 -20.89 6.94
C GLY A 283 7.45 -20.96 7.41
N ILE A 284 6.62 -19.95 7.13
CA ILE A 284 5.22 -19.85 7.57
C ILE A 284 4.29 -20.08 6.38
N GLY A 285 3.60 -21.22 6.35
CA GLY A 285 2.67 -21.52 5.25
C GLY A 285 2.30 -22.99 5.07
N PRO A 286 1.77 -23.38 3.90
CA PRO A 286 1.30 -24.74 3.63
C PRO A 286 2.47 -25.73 3.54
N THR A 287 2.46 -26.75 4.39
CA THR A 287 3.59 -27.67 4.56
C THR A 287 4.06 -28.32 3.26
N ASP A 288 3.15 -28.88 2.46
CA ASP A 288 3.52 -29.67 1.29
C ASP A 288 4.04 -28.79 0.14
N GLU A 289 3.38 -27.64 -0.09
CA GLU A 289 3.83 -26.60 -1.03
C GLU A 289 5.26 -26.16 -0.72
N MET A 290 5.52 -25.82 0.55
CA MET A 290 6.81 -25.32 0.99
C MET A 290 7.91 -26.38 0.91
N LYS A 291 7.61 -27.64 1.24
CA LYS A 291 8.53 -28.76 1.06
C LYS A 291 8.91 -28.95 -0.41
N ARG A 292 7.95 -28.86 -1.34
CA ARG A 292 8.22 -28.93 -2.80
C ARG A 292 9.17 -27.82 -3.26
N LEU A 293 9.07 -26.64 -2.64
CA LEU A 293 9.92 -25.48 -2.93
C LEU A 293 11.27 -25.52 -2.19
N GLY A 294 11.55 -26.57 -1.41
CA GLY A 294 12.79 -26.68 -0.62
C GLY A 294 12.85 -25.73 0.59
N ILE A 295 11.70 -25.21 1.04
CA ILE A 295 11.62 -24.29 2.17
C ILE A 295 11.35 -25.07 3.46
N ALA A 296 12.17 -24.84 4.48
CA ALA A 296 11.95 -25.40 5.81
C ALA A 296 10.70 -24.78 6.46
N VAL A 297 9.78 -25.62 6.91
CA VAL A 297 8.53 -25.20 7.55
C VAL A 297 8.77 -25.00 9.04
N THR A 298 8.63 -23.77 9.52
CA THR A 298 8.74 -23.38 10.94
C THR A 298 7.37 -23.27 11.59
N HIS A 299 6.36 -22.84 10.84
CA HIS A 299 4.98 -22.71 11.31
C HIS A 299 3.98 -23.11 10.21
N PRO A 300 3.38 -24.30 10.29
CA PRO A 300 2.36 -24.73 9.34
C PRO A 300 1.14 -23.81 9.41
N LEU A 301 0.79 -23.18 8.28
CA LEU A 301 -0.39 -22.34 8.16
C LEU A 301 -0.96 -22.42 6.74
N ALA A 302 -1.95 -23.29 6.55
CA ALA A 302 -2.46 -23.67 5.23
C ALA A 302 -3.06 -22.51 4.43
N GLY A 303 -3.55 -21.44 5.08
CA GLY A 303 -4.17 -20.29 4.42
C GLY A 303 -3.18 -19.35 3.72
N VAL A 304 -1.87 -19.43 4.00
CA VAL A 304 -0.90 -18.50 3.39
C VAL A 304 -0.80 -18.75 1.88
N GLY A 305 -1.03 -17.70 1.10
CA GLY A 305 -1.03 -17.74 -0.36
C GLY A 305 -2.30 -18.35 -0.97
N GLN A 306 -3.31 -18.66 -0.16
CA GLN A 306 -4.61 -19.18 -0.61
C GLN A 306 -5.66 -18.06 -0.67
N ALA A 307 -6.83 -18.38 -1.23
CA ALA A 307 -7.99 -17.49 -1.30
C ALA A 307 -7.70 -16.12 -1.97
N LEU A 308 -6.79 -16.10 -2.95
CA LEU A 308 -6.59 -14.92 -3.78
C LEU A 308 -7.89 -14.61 -4.53
N ALA A 309 -8.42 -13.41 -4.31
CA ALA A 309 -9.56 -12.86 -5.02
C ALA A 309 -9.13 -11.62 -5.80
N ASP A 310 -9.77 -11.40 -6.94
CA ASP A 310 -9.57 -10.22 -7.79
C ASP A 310 -10.88 -9.91 -8.53
N HIS A 311 -10.98 -8.71 -9.11
CA HIS A 311 -12.11 -8.33 -9.97
C HIS A 311 -11.74 -8.53 -11.44
N PRO A 312 -12.19 -9.62 -12.10
CA PRO A 312 -11.90 -9.84 -13.51
C PRO A 312 -12.55 -8.77 -14.37
N ALA A 313 -11.81 -8.20 -15.32
CA ALA A 313 -12.29 -7.16 -16.22
C ALA A 313 -12.30 -7.65 -17.67
N GLY A 314 -13.38 -7.34 -18.38
CA GLY A 314 -13.47 -7.44 -19.84
C GLY A 314 -13.54 -6.03 -20.44
N ASN A 315 -13.00 -5.86 -21.65
CA ASN A 315 -13.03 -4.57 -22.34
C ASN A 315 -13.90 -4.68 -23.60
N LEU A 316 -14.94 -3.85 -23.70
CA LEU A 316 -15.66 -3.61 -24.94
C LEU A 316 -15.18 -2.27 -25.53
N ARG A 317 -14.59 -2.31 -26.72
CA ARG A 317 -14.18 -1.10 -27.44
C ARG A 317 -15.26 -0.70 -28.42
N LEU A 318 -15.65 0.56 -28.39
CA LEU A 318 -16.65 1.13 -29.28
C LEU A 318 -15.96 2.13 -30.20
N ASP A 319 -16.19 2.00 -31.50
CA ASP A 319 -15.80 3.01 -32.48
C ASP A 319 -16.94 4.02 -32.64
N TRP A 320 -16.62 5.31 -32.68
CA TRP A 320 -17.59 6.37 -32.93
C TRP A 320 -17.23 7.16 -34.17
N SER A 321 -18.22 7.37 -35.03
CA SER A 321 -18.09 8.07 -36.32
C SER A 321 -18.88 9.39 -36.39
N GLY A 322 -19.54 9.82 -35.30
CA GLY A 322 -20.26 11.09 -35.22
C GLY A 322 -19.36 12.28 -34.85
N SER A 323 -19.89 13.49 -35.01
CA SER A 323 -19.30 14.71 -34.40
C SER A 323 -19.87 14.92 -32.99
N LEU A 324 -19.03 15.41 -32.07
CA LEU A 324 -19.44 15.89 -30.76
C LEU A 324 -19.99 17.31 -30.84
#